data_AF-A0A0B4FJK4-F1
#
_entry.id   AF-A0A0B4FJK4-F1
#
_cell.length_a   1.000
_cell.length_b   1.000
_cell.length_c   1.000
_cell.angle_alpha   90.00
_cell.angle_beta   90.00
_cell.angle_gamma   90.00
#
_symmetry.space_group_name_H-M   'P 1'
#
loop_
_entity.id
_entity.type
_entity.pdbx_description
1 polymer ?
#
loop_
_entity_poly.entity_id
_entity_poly.type
_entity_poly.pdbx_seq_one_letter_code
_entity_poly.pdbx_strand_id
1 'polypeptide(L)'
;ADGSYRLKGNKIFISGGDHPLSENIVHMVLAKLPDAPAGVKGISLFIVPKFLVNDDGSLGARNDVLLAGLFHKMGWRGTTSTALNFGDNGHCVGYLVGKPHQGLSCMFQMMNEARIGVGMGAVMLGYAGYLYSLEYARE
;
A
#
# COMPACT_ATOMS: atom_id res chain seq x y z
N ALA A 1 -18.49 -17.70 9.98
CA ALA A 1 -17.84 -16.62 9.21
C ALA A 1 -16.89 -17.27 8.22
N ASP A 2 -16.79 -16.74 7.00
CA ASP A 2 -15.98 -17.24 5.87
C ASP A 2 -14.46 -17.01 6.03
N GLY A 3 -14.00 -16.59 7.22
CA GLY A 3 -12.61 -16.25 7.48
C GLY A 3 -12.19 -14.84 7.05
N SER A 4 -13.10 -14.07 6.43
CA SER A 4 -12.85 -12.68 6.06
C SER A 4 -13.14 -11.70 7.20
N TYR A 5 -12.59 -10.49 7.08
CA TYR A 5 -12.79 -9.37 7.99
C TYR A 5 -13.46 -8.20 7.26
N ARG A 6 -14.12 -7.33 8.04
CA ARG A 6 -14.61 -6.03 7.56
C ARG A 6 -13.69 -4.93 8.08
N LEU A 7 -12.96 -4.29 7.18
CA LEU A 7 -12.08 -3.19 7.55
C LEU A 7 -12.84 -1.86 7.51
N LYS A 8 -12.52 -0.97 8.43
CA LYS A 8 -13.03 0.40 8.45
C LYS A 8 -11.92 1.37 8.82
N GLY A 9 -11.82 2.47 8.08
CA GLY A 9 -10.92 3.59 8.39
C GLY A 9 -10.16 4.09 7.17
N ASN A 10 -9.29 5.07 7.39
CA ASN A 10 -8.65 5.81 6.31
C ASN A 10 -7.12 5.71 6.40
N LYS A 11 -6.44 5.75 5.26
CA LYS A 11 -4.98 5.75 5.14
C LYS A 11 -4.54 6.83 4.16
N ILE A 12 -3.46 7.52 4.48
CA ILE A 12 -2.90 8.61 3.66
C ILE A 12 -1.49 8.27 3.20
N PHE A 13 -1.02 8.99 2.18
CA PHE A 13 0.30 8.81 1.56
C PHE A 13 0.55 7.40 1.03
N ILE A 14 -0.49 6.78 0.47
CA ILE A 14 -0.39 5.44 -0.11
C ILE A 14 0.10 5.57 -1.56
N SER A 15 1.38 5.27 -1.74
CA SER A 15 2.04 5.21 -3.05
C SER A 15 1.44 4.11 -3.92
N GLY A 16 1.05 4.43 -5.15
CA GLY A 16 0.40 3.48 -6.06
C GLY A 16 -0.98 3.01 -5.59
N GLY A 17 -1.61 3.72 -4.64
CA GLY A 17 -2.87 3.28 -4.04
C GLY A 17 -4.07 3.26 -4.99
N ASP A 18 -3.99 3.90 -6.15
CA ASP A 18 -4.93 3.69 -7.25
C ASP A 18 -4.28 4.09 -8.58
N HIS A 19 -4.61 3.35 -9.64
CA HIS A 19 -4.20 3.62 -11.03
C HIS A 19 -4.88 2.63 -12.01
N PRO A 20 -4.86 2.92 -13.32
CA PRO A 20 -5.38 2.01 -14.35
C PRO A 20 -4.33 1.03 -14.93
N LEU A 21 -3.09 1.02 -14.44
CA LEU A 21 -2.00 0.20 -15.00
C LEU A 21 -2.14 -1.32 -14.80
N SER A 22 -3.06 -1.75 -13.94
CA SER A 22 -3.32 -3.16 -13.64
C SER A 22 -4.81 -3.39 -13.47
N GLU A 23 -5.25 -4.63 -13.70
CA GLU A 23 -6.65 -5.03 -13.56
C GLU A 23 -7.11 -5.03 -12.08
N ASN A 24 -6.18 -5.31 -11.16
CA ASN A 24 -6.44 -5.29 -9.72
C ASN A 24 -5.25 -4.70 -8.94
N ILE A 25 -5.52 -4.25 -7.72
CA ILE A 25 -4.54 -3.73 -6.76
C ILE A 25 -4.78 -4.41 -5.42
N VAL A 26 -3.76 -5.02 -4.83
CA VAL A 26 -3.86 -5.68 -3.52
C VAL A 26 -3.24 -4.78 -2.46
N HIS A 27 -4.08 -4.19 -1.61
CA HIS A 27 -3.62 -3.33 -0.52
C HIS A 27 -3.19 -4.17 0.68
N MET A 28 -1.96 -3.97 1.14
CA MET A 28 -1.43 -4.55 2.38
C MET A 28 -1.71 -3.58 3.53
N VAL A 29 -2.79 -3.82 4.27
CA VAL A 29 -3.37 -2.87 5.23
C VAL A 29 -3.08 -3.29 6.67
N LEU A 30 -2.43 -2.41 7.43
CA LEU A 30 -2.30 -2.55 8.88
C LEU A 30 -3.56 -2.02 9.58
N ALA A 31 -4.22 -2.88 10.34
CA ALA A 31 -5.40 -2.56 11.13
C ALA A 31 -5.39 -3.32 12.46
N LYS A 32 -6.27 -2.94 13.39
CA LYS A 32 -6.43 -3.61 14.68
C LYS A 32 -7.72 -4.40 14.68
N LEU A 33 -7.69 -5.59 15.28
CA LEU A 33 -8.91 -6.32 15.61
C LEU A 33 -9.64 -5.61 16.76
N PRO A 34 -10.97 -5.79 16.89
CA PRO A 34 -11.75 -5.13 17.95
C PRO A 34 -11.27 -5.43 19.37
N ASP A 35 -10.74 -6.62 19.60
CA ASP A 35 -10.21 -7.14 20.86
C ASP A 35 -8.68 -6.96 21.00
N ALA A 36 -8.04 -6.27 20.05
CA ALA A 36 -6.60 -6.17 20.01
C ALA A 36 -6.02 -5.36 21.19
N PRO A 37 -4.87 -5.78 21.74
CA PRO A 37 -4.20 -5.00 22.77
C PRO A 37 -3.82 -3.60 22.28
N ALA A 38 -3.70 -2.66 23.21
CA ALA A 38 -3.31 -1.29 22.90
C ALA A 38 -1.90 -1.20 22.28
N GLY A 39 -1.65 -0.09 21.58
CA GLY A 39 -0.35 0.17 20.95
C GLY A 39 -0.04 -0.73 19.74
N VAL A 40 1.24 -0.89 19.46
CA VAL A 40 1.76 -1.57 18.26
C VAL A 40 1.57 -3.09 18.29
N LYS A 41 1.54 -3.68 19.49
CA LYS A 41 1.38 -5.12 19.69
C LYS A 41 0.01 -5.63 19.25
N GLY A 42 -0.99 -4.77 19.08
CA GLY A 42 -2.32 -5.18 18.60
C GLY A 42 -2.50 -5.16 17.08
N ILE A 43 -1.47 -4.73 16.33
CA ILE A 43 -1.60 -4.50 14.90
C ILE A 43 -1.51 -5.82 14.13
N SER A 44 -2.51 -6.08 13.30
CA SER A 44 -2.58 -7.17 12.34
C SER A 44 -2.38 -6.64 10.91
N LEU A 45 -2.02 -7.54 9.99
CA LEU A 45 -1.86 -7.23 8.58
C LEU A 45 -2.97 -7.92 7.78
N PHE A 46 -3.54 -7.21 6.81
CA PHE A 46 -4.61 -7.71 5.97
C PHE A 46 -4.28 -7.47 4.50
N ILE A 47 -4.65 -8.41 3.63
CA ILE A 47 -4.78 -8.14 2.19
C ILE A 47 -6.20 -7.63 1.94
N VAL A 48 -6.31 -6.54 1.18
CA VAL A 48 -7.58 -5.93 0.79
C VAL A 48 -7.49 -5.66 -0.71
N PRO A 49 -8.06 -6.52 -1.55
CA PRO A 49 -7.98 -6.31 -2.99
C PRO A 49 -8.99 -5.24 -3.43
N LYS A 50 -8.67 -4.47 -4.48
CA LYS A 50 -9.56 -3.47 -5.08
C LYS A 50 -10.80 -4.11 -5.72
N PHE A 51 -10.61 -5.26 -6.34
CA PHE A 51 -11.69 -6.17 -6.79
C PHE A 51 -11.55 -7.49 -6.06
N LEU A 52 -12.65 -8.03 -5.56
CA LEU A 52 -12.68 -9.38 -4.97
C LEU A 52 -12.27 -10.41 -6.02
N VAL A 53 -11.75 -11.55 -5.57
CA VAL A 53 -11.26 -12.62 -6.46
C VAL A 53 -12.12 -13.85 -6.22
N ASN A 54 -12.65 -14.41 -7.30
CA ASN A 54 -13.44 -15.64 -7.27
C ASN A 54 -12.53 -16.87 -7.09
N ASP A 55 -13.12 -18.03 -6.78
CA ASP A 55 -12.37 -19.27 -6.56
C ASP A 55 -11.57 -19.73 -7.81
N ASP A 56 -12.02 -19.37 -9.00
CA ASP A 56 -11.33 -19.63 -10.28
C ASP A 56 -10.21 -18.62 -10.60
N GLY A 57 -9.97 -17.65 -9.72
CA GLY A 57 -8.99 -16.58 -9.89
C GLY A 57 -9.48 -15.38 -10.71
N SER A 58 -10.69 -15.42 -11.26
CA SER A 58 -11.27 -14.29 -12.00
C SER A 58 -11.64 -13.14 -11.06
N LEU A 59 -11.70 -11.92 -11.61
CA LEU A 59 -12.11 -10.73 -10.86
C LEU A 59 -13.63 -10.73 -10.66
N GLY A 60 -14.04 -10.57 -9.41
CA GLY A 60 -15.42 -10.41 -8.99
C GLY A 60 -15.80 -8.94 -8.76
N ALA A 61 -16.70 -8.72 -7.80
CA ALA A 61 -17.21 -7.38 -7.49
C ALA A 61 -16.11 -6.44 -6.98
N ARG A 62 -16.28 -5.14 -7.22
CA ARG A 62 -15.41 -4.11 -6.66
C ARG A 62 -15.56 -4.10 -5.13
N ASN A 63 -14.43 -4.10 -4.44
CA ASN A 63 -14.39 -4.02 -2.99
C ASN A 63 -14.57 -2.56 -2.51
N ASP A 64 -14.92 -2.37 -1.25
CA ASP A 64 -15.17 -1.05 -0.65
C ASP A 64 -13.86 -0.36 -0.22
N VAL A 65 -12.96 -0.18 -1.20
CA VAL A 65 -11.74 0.62 -1.11
C VAL A 65 -11.88 1.79 -2.09
N LEU A 66 -11.99 2.99 -1.55
CA LEU A 66 -12.32 4.19 -2.31
C LEU A 66 -11.17 5.20 -2.27
N LEU A 67 -10.88 5.79 -3.43
CA LEU A 67 -9.96 6.90 -3.55
C LEU A 67 -10.62 8.16 -2.99
N ALA A 68 -10.15 8.64 -1.85
CA ALA A 68 -10.62 9.88 -1.22
C ALA A 68 -9.92 11.12 -1.78
N GLY A 69 -8.70 10.97 -2.31
CA GLY A 69 -8.00 12.07 -2.94
C GLY A 69 -6.57 11.75 -3.38
N LEU A 70 -5.99 12.65 -4.17
CA LEU A 70 -4.61 12.61 -4.63
C LEU A 70 -3.83 13.80 -4.06
N PHE A 71 -2.61 13.53 -3.58
CA PHE A 71 -1.74 14.58 -3.05
C PHE A 71 -0.95 15.29 -4.15
N HIS A 72 -0.94 16.62 -4.10
CA HIS A 72 -0.03 17.45 -4.88
C HIS A 72 1.38 17.34 -4.28
N LYS A 73 2.35 16.88 -5.09
CA LYS A 73 3.72 16.61 -4.64
C LYS A 73 4.71 17.55 -5.29
N MET A 74 5.79 17.84 -4.57
CA MET A 74 6.97 18.56 -5.10
C MET A 74 7.61 17.79 -6.26
N GLY A 75 7.85 16.49 -6.09
CA GLY A 75 8.49 15.62 -7.08
C GLY A 75 7.88 14.22 -7.11
N TRP A 76 8.55 13.29 -7.81
CA TRP A 76 8.10 11.89 -7.98
C TRP A 76 6.63 11.79 -8.45
N ARG A 77 6.24 12.70 -9.36
CA ARG A 77 4.84 12.92 -9.74
C ARG A 77 4.25 11.77 -10.58
N GLY A 78 5.10 10.93 -11.16
CA GLY A 78 4.69 9.73 -11.92
C GLY A 78 4.09 8.62 -11.06
N THR A 79 4.32 8.61 -9.75
CA THR A 79 3.66 7.67 -8.83
C THR A 79 2.49 8.35 -8.13
N THR A 80 1.30 7.74 -8.16
CA THR A 80 0.15 8.26 -7.41
C THR A 80 0.44 8.22 -5.91
N SER A 81 0.05 9.26 -5.19
CA SER A 81 0.07 9.28 -3.72
C SER A 81 -1.33 9.63 -3.28
N THR A 82 -1.96 8.68 -2.58
CA THR A 82 -3.41 8.66 -2.41
C THR A 82 -3.79 8.78 -0.93
N ALA A 83 -4.96 9.34 -0.69
CA ALA A 83 -5.76 9.08 0.49
C ALA A 83 -6.82 8.02 0.11
N LEU A 84 -6.89 6.94 0.88
CA LEU A 84 -7.81 5.83 0.66
C LEU A 84 -8.72 5.66 1.87
N ASN A 85 -10.01 5.48 1.59
CA ASN A 85 -11.01 5.08 2.58
C ASN A 85 -11.31 3.59 2.41
N PHE A 86 -11.36 2.89 3.53
CA PHE A 86 -11.72 1.48 3.60
C PHE A 86 -13.04 1.37 4.37
N GLY A 87 -14.06 0.79 3.74
CA GLY A 87 -15.27 0.41 4.45
C GLY A 87 -16.25 1.55 4.75
N ASP A 88 -16.25 2.62 3.96
CA ASP A 88 -17.21 3.73 4.12
C ASP A 88 -18.66 3.26 3.97
N ASN A 89 -18.88 2.24 3.14
CA ASN A 89 -20.18 1.59 2.95
C ASN A 89 -20.34 0.32 3.81
N GLY A 90 -19.36 -0.02 4.66
CA GLY A 90 -19.38 -1.20 5.53
C GLY A 90 -19.08 -2.53 4.83
N HIS A 91 -18.65 -2.50 3.56
CA HIS A 91 -18.49 -3.70 2.72
C HIS A 91 -17.03 -4.03 2.38
N CYS A 92 -16.05 -3.46 3.08
CA CYS A 92 -14.63 -3.65 2.77
C CYS A 92 -14.13 -4.99 3.28
N VAL A 93 -14.00 -5.96 2.39
CA VAL A 93 -13.52 -7.30 2.69
C VAL A 93 -11.99 -7.31 2.72
N GLY A 94 -11.42 -7.84 3.80
CA GLY A 94 -9.99 -8.14 3.85
C GLY A 94 -9.70 -9.49 4.50
N TYR A 95 -8.52 -10.02 4.23
CA TYR A 95 -8.10 -11.34 4.68
C TYR A 95 -6.82 -11.20 5.50
N LEU A 96 -6.80 -11.84 6.68
CA LEU A 96 -5.66 -11.75 7.59
C LEU A 96 -4.43 -12.41 6.96
N VAL A 97 -3.29 -11.71 7.00
CA VAL A 97 -1.99 -12.23 6.62
C VAL A 97 -1.25 -12.69 7.86
N GLY A 98 -0.87 -13.96 7.89
CA GLY A 98 -0.18 -14.54 9.03
C GLY A 98 -1.08 -14.66 10.27
N LYS A 99 -0.52 -14.34 11.44
CA LYS A 99 -1.23 -14.47 12.73
C LYS A 99 -1.80 -13.13 13.18
N PRO A 100 -2.92 -13.13 13.94
CA PRO A 100 -3.40 -11.93 14.61
C PRO A 100 -2.29 -11.25 15.40
N HIS A 101 -2.27 -9.91 15.41
CA HIS A 101 -1.35 -9.10 16.23
C HIS A 101 0.14 -9.19 15.85
N GLN A 102 0.45 -9.86 14.73
CA GLN A 102 1.82 -9.99 14.19
C GLN A 102 2.02 -9.17 12.91
N GLY A 103 1.12 -8.22 12.62
CA GLY A 103 1.08 -7.50 11.35
C GLY A 103 2.32 -6.65 11.09
N LEU A 104 2.86 -6.00 12.13
CA LEU A 104 4.09 -5.22 11.99
C LEU A 104 5.31 -6.10 11.68
N SER A 105 5.41 -7.26 12.32
CA SER A 105 6.49 -8.23 12.06
C SER A 105 6.48 -8.66 10.59
N CYS A 106 5.32 -8.99 10.04
CA CYS A 106 5.15 -9.27 8.61
C CYS A 106 5.52 -8.07 7.73
N MET A 107 5.06 -6.87 8.09
CA MET A 107 5.32 -5.65 7.32
C MET A 107 6.81 -5.26 7.31
N PHE A 108 7.58 -5.57 8.37
CA PHE A 108 9.00 -5.25 8.40
C PHE A 108 9.80 -5.91 7.28
N GLN A 109 9.39 -7.10 6.82
CA GLN A 109 10.02 -7.75 5.67
C GLN A 109 9.86 -6.88 4.42
N MET A 110 8.64 -6.42 4.13
CA MET A 110 8.35 -5.53 3.00
C MET A 110 9.03 -4.16 3.16
N MET A 111 9.08 -3.62 4.38
CA MET A 111 9.73 -2.34 4.64
C MET A 111 11.25 -2.40 4.44
N ASN A 112 11.89 -3.54 4.65
CA ASN A 112 13.32 -3.69 4.36
C ASN A 112 13.59 -3.54 2.86
N GLU A 113 12.79 -4.18 2.01
CA GLU A 113 12.88 -4.02 0.57
C GLU A 113 12.60 -2.57 0.14
N ALA A 114 11.55 -1.95 0.68
CA ALA A 114 11.24 -0.55 0.40
C ALA A 114 12.38 0.41 0.79
N ARG A 115 13.05 0.17 1.92
CA ARG A 115 14.23 0.97 2.35
C ARG A 115 15.37 0.87 1.35
N ILE A 116 15.69 -0.34 0.91
CA ILE A 116 16.73 -0.57 -0.10
C ILE A 116 16.34 0.11 -1.42
N GLY A 117 15.09 -0.04 -1.86
CA GLY A 117 14.59 0.57 -3.09
C GLY A 117 14.67 2.10 -3.07
N VAL A 118 14.31 2.75 -1.95
CA VAL A 118 14.43 4.21 -1.79
C VAL A 118 15.89 4.65 -1.83
N GLY A 119 16.78 3.94 -1.12
CA GLY A 119 18.21 4.22 -1.14
C GLY A 119 18.82 4.08 -2.54
N MET A 120 18.45 3.03 -3.27
CA MET A 120 18.86 2.81 -4.66
C MET A 120 18.39 3.94 -5.56
N GLY A 121 17.12 4.36 -5.46
CA GLY A 121 16.59 5.48 -6.23
C GLY A 121 17.37 6.80 -5.99
N ALA A 122 17.72 7.09 -4.74
CA ALA A 122 18.52 8.25 -4.40
C ALA A 122 19.93 8.22 -5.02
N VAL A 123 20.61 7.07 -4.95
CA VAL A 123 21.93 6.88 -5.56
C VAL A 123 21.88 7.05 -7.08
N MET A 124 20.88 6.46 -7.74
CA MET A 124 20.74 6.56 -9.19
C MET A 124 20.50 7.99 -9.66
N LEU A 125 19.65 8.75 -8.95
CA LEU A 125 19.41 10.17 -9.26
C LEU A 125 20.67 11.02 -9.06
N GLY A 126 21.39 10.81 -7.96
CA GLY A 126 22.64 11.52 -7.69
C GLY A 126 23.71 11.22 -8.74
N TYR A 127 23.83 9.96 -9.15
CA TYR A 127 24.78 9.53 -10.17
C TYR A 127 24.46 10.11 -11.55
N ALA A 128 23.19 10.08 -11.96
CA ALA A 128 22.75 10.70 -13.21
C ALA A 128 23.03 12.21 -13.22
N GLY A 129 22.75 12.91 -12.11
CA GLY A 129 23.06 14.33 -11.98
C GLY A 129 24.56 14.63 -12.06
N TYR A 130 25.40 13.78 -11.46
CA TYR A 130 26.86 13.90 -11.57
C TYR A 130 27.34 13.72 -13.02
N LEU A 131 26.91 12.65 -13.69
CA LEU A 131 27.33 12.39 -15.07
C LEU A 131 26.95 13.53 -16.01
N TYR A 132 25.72 14.03 -15.90
CA TYR A 132 25.23 15.16 -16.68
C TYR A 132 26.08 16.42 -16.44
N SER A 133 26.37 16.73 -15.17
CA SER A 133 27.17 17.91 -14.82
C SER A 133 28.63 17.78 -15.25
N LEU A 134 29.20 16.57 -15.18
CA LEU A 134 30.57 16.29 -15.61
C LEU A 134 30.73 16.42 -17.12
N GLU A 135 29.77 15.91 -17.88
CA GLU A 135 29.73 16.05 -19.34
C GLU A 135 29.67 17.53 -19.73
N TYR A 136 28.74 18.28 -19.14
CA TYR A 136 28.64 19.73 -19.35
C TYR A 136 29.94 20.48 -19.02
N ALA A 137 30.64 20.11 -17.94
CA ALA A 137 31.88 20.78 -17.53
C ALA A 137 33.11 20.46 -18.40
N ARG A 138 33.03 19.44 -19.27
CA ARG A 138 34.11 19.05 -20.19
C ARG A 138 34.02 19.74 -21.55
N GLU A 139 32.85 20.27 -21.89
CA GLU A 139 32.60 21.13 -23.04
C GLU A 139 32.92 22.59 -22.71
#